data_AF-A0A271M4K0-F1
#
_entry.id   AF-A0A271M4K0-F1
#
_cell.length_a   1.000
_cell.length_b   1.000
_cell.length_c   1.000
_cell.angle_alpha   90.00
_cell.angle_beta   90.00
_cell.angle_gamma   90.00
#
_symmetry.space_group_name_H-M   'P 1'
#
loop_
_entity.id
_entity.type
_entity.pdbx_description
1 polymer ?
#
loop_
_entity_poly.entity_id
_entity_poly.type
_entity_poly.pdbx_seq_one_letter_code
_entity_poly.pdbx_strand_id
1 'polypeptide(L)' 'MPQQQAQIDINQLKQAKANVTLTQELLTQAIEKSSSDEILAQEALKQAATEIAQAQTAVSQVQSAMLTQSKSKS' A
#
# COMPACT_ATOMS: atom_id res chain seq x y z
N MET A 1 -18.04 11.04 -29.62
CA MET A 1 -17.83 9.98 -28.61
C MET A 1 -17.28 10.62 -27.35
N PRO A 2 -17.92 10.52 -26.18
CA PRO A 2 -17.39 11.13 -24.97
C PRO A 2 -16.13 10.36 -24.55
N GLN A 3 -15.00 11.09 -24.47
CA GLN A 3 -13.74 10.56 -23.96
C GLN A 3 -13.89 10.28 -22.47
N GLN A 4 -14.08 9.00 -22.10
CA GLN A 4 -13.96 8.59 -20.71
C GLN A 4 -12.50 8.75 -20.30
N GLN A 5 -12.18 9.85 -19.61
CA GLN A 5 -10.91 10.00 -18.92
C GLN A 5 -10.82 8.85 -17.91
N ALA A 6 -9.87 7.92 -18.10
CA ALA A 6 -9.54 6.97 -17.06
C ALA A 6 -9.23 7.76 -15.78
N GLN A 7 -10.10 7.67 -14.80
CA GLN A 7 -9.98 8.41 -13.57
C GLN A 7 -8.99 7.66 -12.68
N ILE A 8 -8.06 8.38 -12.07
CA ILE A 8 -7.19 7.78 -11.03
C ILE A 8 -8.11 7.14 -10.00
N ASP A 9 -7.89 5.85 -9.73
CA ASP A 9 -8.66 5.14 -8.70
C ASP A 9 -8.23 5.61 -7.31
N ILE A 10 -8.88 6.66 -6.84
CA ILE A 10 -8.63 7.25 -5.52
C ILE A 10 -8.95 6.25 -4.40
N ASN A 11 -9.82 5.26 -4.61
CA ASN A 11 -10.12 4.27 -3.59
C ASN A 11 -8.94 3.33 -3.39
N GLN A 12 -8.29 2.89 -4.48
CA GLN A 12 -7.04 2.12 -4.38
C GLN A 12 -5.93 2.93 -3.69
N LEU A 13 -5.82 4.23 -3.96
CA LEU A 13 -4.86 5.08 -3.25
C LEU A 13 -5.19 5.24 -1.76
N LYS A 14 -6.47 5.35 -1.39
CA LYS A 14 -6.90 5.39 0.01
C LYS A 14 -6.58 4.08 0.73
N GLN A 15 -6.80 2.94 0.07
CA GLN A 15 -6.44 1.63 0.60
C GLN A 15 -4.93 1.51 0.80
N ALA A 16 -4.13 1.88 -0.21
CA ALA A 16 -2.68 1.90 -0.10
C ALA A 16 -2.19 2.76 1.07
N LYS A 17 -2.80 3.94 1.26
CA LYS A 17 -2.51 4.81 2.40
C LYS A 17 -2.84 4.13 3.74
N ALA A 18 -4.01 3.52 3.87
CA ALA A 18 -4.43 2.83 5.09
C ALA A 18 -3.44 1.70 5.45
N ASN A 19 -3.06 0.89 4.47
CA ASN A 19 -2.10 -0.21 4.66
C ASN A 19 -0.70 0.31 5.04
N VAL A 20 -0.25 1.44 4.47
CA VAL A 20 1.01 2.08 4.88
C VAL A 20 0.94 2.60 6.31
N THR A 21 -0.18 3.22 6.72
CA THR A 21 -0.38 3.66 8.10
C THR A 21 -0.32 2.47 9.06
N LEU A 22 -1.04 1.39 8.77
CA LEU A 22 -1.01 0.18 9.59
C LEU A 22 0.39 -0.45 9.63
N THR A 23 1.11 -0.47 8.50
CA THR A 23 2.51 -0.91 8.45
C THR A 23 3.38 -0.11 9.41
N GLN A 24 3.23 1.22 9.44
CA GLN A 24 4.01 2.07 10.35
C GLN A 24 3.70 1.74 11.81
N GLU A 25 2.43 1.57 12.17
CA GLU A 25 2.03 1.18 13.53
C GLU A 25 2.61 -0.17 13.95
N LEU A 26 2.58 -1.16 13.06
CA LEU A 26 3.15 -2.49 13.30
C LEU A 26 4.69 -2.45 13.43
N LEU A 27 5.37 -1.63 12.63
CA LEU A 27 6.81 -1.44 12.77
C LEU A 27 7.16 -0.75 14.09
N THR A 28 6.39 0.26 14.51
CA THR A 28 6.53 0.87 15.83
C THR A 28 6.37 -0.17 16.94
N GLN A 29 5.31 -0.99 16.87
CA GLN A 29 5.10 -2.07 17.84
C GLN A 29 6.26 -3.06 17.85
N ALA A 30 6.77 -3.47 16.69
CA ALA A 30 7.91 -4.37 16.59
C ALA A 30 9.17 -3.77 17.24
N ILE A 31 9.43 -2.48 17.03
CA ILE A 31 10.56 -1.77 17.64
C ILE A 31 10.42 -1.75 19.17
N GLU A 32 9.25 -1.33 19.67
CA GLU A 32 8.98 -1.24 21.11
C GLU A 32 9.08 -2.60 21.81
N LYS A 33 8.71 -3.68 21.11
CA LYS A 33 8.65 -5.03 21.67
C LYS A 33 9.91 -5.84 21.40
N SER A 34 10.79 -5.40 20.50
CA SER A 34 12.01 -6.12 20.11
C SER A 34 12.91 -6.55 21.27
N SER A 35 12.95 -5.78 22.36
CA SER A 35 13.77 -6.07 23.54
C SER A 35 13.03 -6.80 24.66
N SER A 36 11.70 -6.88 24.59
CA SER A 36 10.84 -7.31 25.71
C SER A 36 9.96 -8.52 25.36
N ASP A 37 9.60 -8.68 24.10
CA ASP A 37 8.75 -9.77 23.59
C ASP A 37 9.08 -10.02 22.10
N GLU A 38 10.09 -10.86 21.85
CA GLU A 38 10.57 -11.17 20.50
C GLU A 38 9.55 -11.92 19.64
N ILE A 39 8.63 -12.69 20.26
CA ILE A 39 7.56 -13.39 19.53
C ILE A 39 6.59 -12.37 18.97
N LEU A 40 6.13 -11.44 19.81
CA LEU A 40 5.18 -10.41 19.40
C LEU A 40 5.82 -9.43 18.40
N ALA A 41 7.10 -9.11 18.56
CA ALA A 41 7.84 -8.31 17.57
C ALA A 41 7.90 -9.01 16.19
N GLN A 42 8.17 -10.32 16.15
CA GLN A 42 8.19 -11.07 14.88
C GLN A 42 6.82 -11.15 14.21
N GLU A 43 5.75 -11.36 14.99
CA GLU A 43 4.38 -11.35 14.47
C GLU A 43 4.01 -9.99 13.89
N ALA A 44 4.36 -8.89 14.57
CA ALA A 44 4.15 -7.53 14.07
C ALA A 44 4.91 -7.29 12.76
N LEU A 45 6.16 -7.74 12.64
CA LEU A 45 6.94 -7.65 11.40
C LEU A 45 6.31 -8.44 10.25
N LYS A 46 5.80 -9.64 10.53
CA LYS A 46 5.12 -10.47 9.52
C LYS A 46 3.83 -9.82 9.01
N GLN A 47 3.05 -9.22 9.90
CA GLN A 47 1.87 -8.45 9.53
C GLN A 47 2.25 -7.21 8.73
N ALA A 48 3.27 -6.45 9.17
CA ALA A 48 3.76 -5.27 8.45
C ALA A 48 4.20 -5.60 7.02
N ALA A 49 4.88 -6.73 6.84
CA ALA A 49 5.29 -7.21 5.51
C ALA A 49 4.10 -7.50 4.58
N THR A 50 2.99 -8.00 5.14
CA THR A 50 1.76 -8.27 4.38
C THR A 50 1.11 -6.97 3.94
N GLU A 51 0.94 -6.03 4.88
CA GLU A 51 0.28 -4.74 4.62
C GLU A 51 1.05 -3.90 3.59
N ILE A 52 2.38 -3.83 3.73
CA ILE A 52 3.20 -3.05 2.79
C ILE A 52 3.19 -3.66 1.38
N ALA A 53 3.14 -4.99 1.25
CA ALA A 53 3.05 -5.65 -0.05
C ALA A 53 1.71 -5.35 -0.74
N GLN A 54 0.62 -5.33 0.02
CA GLN A 54 -0.68 -4.93 -0.50
C GLN A 54 -0.69 -3.45 -0.93
N ALA A 55 -0.08 -2.55 -0.13
CA ALA A 55 0.05 -1.15 -0.48
C ALA A 55 0.84 -0.96 -1.79
N GLN A 56 1.97 -1.66 -1.93
CA GLN A 56 2.77 -1.63 -3.17
C GLN A 56 1.98 -2.13 -4.38
N THR A 57 1.19 -3.19 -4.19
CA THR A 57 0.33 -3.73 -5.25
C THR A 57 -0.70 -2.69 -5.71
N ALA A 58 -1.42 -2.06 -4.78
CA ALA A 58 -2.41 -1.03 -5.09
C ALA A 58 -1.78 0.19 -5.80
N VAL A 59 -0.61 0.65 -5.34
CA VAL A 59 0.12 1.75 -6.00
C VAL A 59 0.54 1.36 -7.42
N SER A 60 1.04 0.13 -7.60
CA SER A 60 1.47 -0.37 -8.91
C SER A 60 0.31 -0.48 -9.90
N GLN A 61 -0.87 -0.89 -9.43
CA GLN A 61 -2.09 -0.95 -10.24
C GLN A 61 -2.53 0.45 -10.69
N VAL A 62 -2.57 1.42 -9.77
CA VAL A 62 -2.90 2.82 -10.10
C VAL A 62 -1.89 3.41 -11.09
N GLN A 63 -0.59 3.21 -10.86
CA GLN A 63 0.45 3.68 -11.76
C GLN A 63 0.32 3.07 -13.16
N SER A 64 0.07 1.76 -13.25
CA SER A 64 -0.12 1.05 -14.52
C SER A 64 -1.33 1.57 -15.30
N ALA A 65 -2.42 1.88 -14.60
CA ALA A 65 -3.61 2.49 -15.19
C ALA A 65 -3.31 3.88 -15.77
N MET A 66 -2.53 4.70 -15.05
CA MET A 66 -2.12 6.04 -15.53
C MET A 66 -1.21 5.98 -16.76
N LEU A 67 -0.28 5.01 -16.82
CA LEU A 67 0.60 4.82 -17.98
C LEU A 67 -0.19 4.38 -19.22
N THR A 68 -1.14 3.46 -19.05
CA THR A 68 -2.03 3.01 -20.15
C THR A 68 -2.89 4.17 -20.66
N GLN A 69 -3.43 5.00 -19.76
CA GLN A 69 -4.19 6.19 -20.13
C GLN A 69 -3.35 7.18 -20.94
N SER A 70 -2.10 7.41 -20.52
CA SER A 70 -1.20 8.35 -21.19
C SER A 70 -0.89 7.93 -22.62
N LYS A 71 -0.71 6.62 -22.87
CA LYS A 71 -0.51 6.07 -24.22
C LYS A 71 -1.75 6.14 -25.10
N SER A 72 -2.96 6.09 -24.53
CA SER A 72 -4.22 6.20 -25.30
C SER A 72 -4.58 7.61 -25.77
N LYS A 73 -3.85 8.64 -25.30
CA LYS A 73 -4.06 10.06 -25.64
C LYS A 73 -3.06 10.61 -26.67
N SER A 74 -2.07 9.83 -27.13
CA SER A 74 -1.14 10.18 -28.22
C SER A 74 -1.57 9.53 -29.53
#